data_AF-A0A945PY08-F1
#
_entry.id   AF-A0A945PY08-F1
#
_cell.length_a   1.000
_cell.length_b   1.000
_cell.length_c   1.000
_cell.angle_alpha   90.00
_cell.angle_beta   90.00
_cell.angle_gamma   90.00
#
_symmetry.space_group_name_H-M   'P 1'
#
loop_
_entity.id
_entity.type
_entity.pdbx_description
1 polymer ?
#
loop_
_entity_poly.entity_id
_entity_poly.type
_entity_poly.pdbx_seq_one_letter_code
_entity_poly.pdbx_strand_id
1 'polypeptide(L)'
;ELKEVIKHRLVQRAKRLRKPVPTVSIVGYTNAGKSSLLNALTHSKALAADKLFATLDPTTRRLDLDNSQHVLLTDTVGFVRRLPHRLVDAFKATLEEAVVADLLIHLIDVSNPEFESHFETTKKVLQEIGADKNPTLIVFNKVDLLVNAEIIDRLRILHEDALFISAESGEGLESLKEIISDRLNAQLRSTKLVIPHDRYDIISKLHTSGGIRHQTTEDDGVHIEGLFSESLQGILTPFIMNA
;
A
#
# COMPACT_ATOMS: atom_id res chain seq x y z
N GLU A 1 19.48 8.23 -19.91
CA GLU A 1 19.17 7.58 -18.61
C GLU A 1 18.34 8.48 -17.67
N LEU A 2 18.83 9.63 -17.18
CA LEU A 2 18.07 10.48 -16.24
C LEU A 2 16.70 10.96 -16.76
N LYS A 3 16.59 11.29 -18.06
CA LYS A 3 15.33 11.68 -18.70
C LYS A 3 14.29 10.56 -18.75
N GLU A 4 14.72 9.31 -18.91
CA GLU A 4 13.80 8.16 -18.94
C GLU A 4 13.31 7.81 -17.53
N VAL A 5 14.18 7.89 -16.53
CA VAL A 5 13.81 7.72 -15.10
C VAL A 5 12.78 8.77 -14.68
N ILE A 6 12.97 10.03 -15.08
CA ILE A 6 11.99 11.10 -14.82
C ILE A 6 10.67 10.81 -15.53
N LYS A 7 10.71 10.39 -16.80
CA LYS A 7 9.51 10.06 -17.59
C LYS A 7 8.73 8.90 -16.97
N HIS A 8 9.42 7.83 -16.56
CA HIS A 8 8.80 6.70 -15.83
C HIS A 8 8.16 7.14 -14.52
N ARG A 9 8.84 7.99 -13.74
CA ARG A 9 8.32 8.52 -12.47
C ARG A 9 7.08 9.39 -12.68
N LEU A 10 7.05 10.21 -13.73
CA LEU A 10 5.89 11.03 -14.08
C LEU A 10 4.72 10.17 -14.55
N VAL A 11 4.94 9.11 -15.32
CA VAL A 11 3.90 8.18 -15.77
C VAL A 11 3.30 7.38 -14.61
N GLN A 12 4.14 6.87 -13.70
CA GLN A 12 3.68 6.18 -12.49
C GLN A 12 2.90 7.14 -11.57
N ARG A 13 3.38 8.37 -11.40
CA ARG A 13 2.67 9.42 -10.64
C ARG A 13 1.33 9.79 -11.30
N ALA A 14 1.28 9.87 -12.63
CA ALA A 14 0.04 10.12 -13.37
C ALA A 14 -0.98 8.96 -13.24
N LYS A 15 -0.51 7.72 -13.09
CA LYS A 15 -1.37 6.56 -12.78
C LYS A 15 -1.93 6.63 -11.35
N ARG A 16 -1.12 7.03 -10.36
CA ARG A 16 -1.60 7.28 -8.97
C ARG A 16 -2.65 8.40 -8.92
N LEU A 17 -2.43 9.47 -9.67
CA LEU A 17 -3.34 10.63 -9.83
C LEU A 17 -4.77 10.29 -10.32
N ARG A 18 -4.96 9.12 -10.94
CA ARG A 18 -6.26 8.65 -11.47
C ARG A 18 -7.09 7.86 -10.45
N LYS A 19 -6.50 7.31 -9.38
CA LYS A 19 -7.23 6.57 -8.35
C LYS A 19 -7.56 7.53 -7.18
N PRO A 20 -8.84 7.85 -6.91
CA PRO A 20 -9.21 8.73 -5.80
C PRO A 20 -9.06 8.06 -4.42
N VAL A 21 -8.90 6.73 -4.39
CA VAL A 21 -8.76 5.91 -3.17
C VAL A 21 -7.31 5.42 -3.07
N PRO A 22 -6.66 5.54 -1.89
CA PRO A 22 -5.30 5.04 -1.70
C PRO A 22 -5.19 3.53 -1.93
N THR A 23 -4.06 3.08 -2.47
CA THR A 23 -3.82 1.65 -2.75
C THR A 23 -2.68 1.08 -1.91
N VAL A 24 -2.90 -0.11 -1.36
CA VAL A 24 -1.94 -0.87 -0.57
C VAL A 24 -1.72 -2.22 -1.24
N SER A 25 -0.47 -2.60 -1.51
CA SER A 25 -0.15 -3.91 -2.09
C SER A 25 0.56 -4.81 -1.09
N ILE A 26 0.06 -6.03 -0.93
CA ILE A 26 0.69 -7.08 -0.13
C ILE A 26 1.70 -7.81 -1.03
N VAL A 27 2.97 -7.72 -0.69
CA VAL A 27 4.08 -8.34 -1.41
C VAL A 27 4.84 -9.29 -0.49
N GLY A 28 5.49 -10.30 -1.07
CA GLY A 28 6.18 -11.30 -0.27
C GLY A 28 6.30 -12.63 -0.99
N TYR A 29 7.13 -13.49 -0.42
CA TYR A 29 7.37 -14.83 -0.95
C TYR A 29 6.06 -15.64 -1.01
N THR A 30 6.03 -16.65 -1.86
CA THR A 30 4.92 -17.61 -1.88
C THR A 30 4.75 -18.25 -0.50
N ASN A 31 3.51 -18.56 -0.12
CA ASN A 31 3.15 -19.07 1.21
C ASN A 31 3.45 -18.13 2.40
N ALA A 32 3.78 -16.86 2.17
CA ALA A 32 3.90 -15.87 3.27
C ALA A 32 2.57 -15.59 4.00
N GLY A 33 1.44 -16.06 3.47
CA GLY A 33 0.09 -15.79 4.00
C GLY A 33 -0.56 -14.52 3.46
N LYS A 34 -0.17 -14.04 2.27
CA LYS A 34 -0.71 -12.80 1.68
C LYS A 34 -2.22 -12.85 1.46
N SER A 35 -2.73 -13.93 0.87
CA SER A 35 -4.16 -14.14 0.66
C SER A 35 -4.92 -14.31 1.98
N SER A 36 -4.32 -15.00 2.96
CA SER A 36 -4.87 -15.11 4.32
C SER A 36 -4.98 -13.73 4.97
N LEU A 37 -3.95 -12.89 4.84
CA LEU A 37 -3.97 -11.52 5.35
C LEU A 37 -5.05 -10.67 4.66
N LEU A 38 -5.15 -10.74 3.33
CA LEU A 38 -6.21 -10.07 2.59
C LEU A 38 -7.59 -10.47 3.12
N ASN A 39 -7.83 -11.77 3.30
CA ASN A 39 -9.09 -12.29 3.81
C ASN A 39 -9.39 -11.83 5.23
N ALA A 40 -8.40 -11.92 6.12
CA ALA A 40 -8.54 -11.56 7.52
C ALA A 40 -8.86 -10.07 7.68
N LEU A 41 -8.19 -9.20 6.90
CA LEU A 41 -8.42 -7.75 6.94
C LEU A 41 -9.74 -7.33 6.29
N THR A 42 -10.21 -8.04 5.26
CA THR A 42 -11.39 -7.63 4.47
C THR A 42 -12.65 -8.46 4.73
N HIS A 43 -12.59 -9.39 5.69
CA HIS A 43 -13.63 -10.39 5.96
C HIS A 43 -14.12 -11.12 4.69
N SER A 44 -13.20 -11.38 3.76
CA SER A 44 -13.52 -11.94 2.44
C SER A 44 -13.11 -13.42 2.30
N LYS A 45 -13.65 -14.11 1.27
CA LYS A 45 -13.37 -15.52 0.96
C LYS A 45 -12.47 -15.68 -0.28
N ALA A 46 -11.36 -14.95 -0.40
CA ALA A 46 -10.36 -15.29 -1.41
C ALA A 46 -9.78 -16.68 -1.13
N LEU A 47 -9.42 -17.44 -2.17
CA LEU A 47 -8.83 -18.77 -1.99
C LEU A 47 -7.43 -18.64 -1.39
N ALA A 48 -7.27 -18.95 -0.11
CA ALA A 48 -5.98 -19.18 0.52
C ALA A 48 -5.69 -20.68 0.50
N ALA A 49 -4.56 -21.09 -0.08
CA ALA A 49 -4.14 -22.49 -0.12
C ALA A 49 -2.62 -22.61 0.05
N ASP A 50 -2.17 -23.65 0.75
CA ASP A 50 -0.75 -23.99 0.94
C ASP A 50 -0.15 -24.62 -0.33
N LYS A 51 -0.17 -23.88 -1.44
CA LYS A 51 0.42 -24.27 -2.72
C LYS A 51 1.25 -23.13 -3.29
N LEU A 52 2.31 -23.48 -4.02
CA LEU A 52 3.04 -22.50 -4.83
C LEU A 52 2.08 -21.86 -5.83
N PHE A 53 2.14 -20.53 -5.96
CA PHE A 53 1.25 -19.74 -6.83
C PHE A 53 -0.25 -19.81 -6.47
N ALA A 54 -0.59 -19.86 -5.18
CA ALA A 54 -1.98 -19.75 -4.73
C ALA A 54 -2.71 -18.52 -5.31
N THR A 55 -1.99 -17.43 -5.56
CA THR A 55 -2.47 -16.24 -6.29
C THR A 55 -1.62 -16.04 -7.54
N LEU A 56 -2.26 -16.13 -8.73
CA LEU A 56 -1.65 -15.83 -10.04
C LEU A 56 -2.09 -14.46 -10.58
N ASP A 57 -3.38 -14.13 -10.40
CA ASP A 57 -3.95 -12.83 -10.73
C ASP A 57 -4.10 -11.98 -9.47
N PRO A 58 -3.74 -10.68 -9.51
CA PRO A 58 -3.86 -9.82 -8.34
C PRO A 58 -5.33 -9.69 -7.91
N THR A 59 -5.58 -9.84 -6.61
CA THR A 59 -6.93 -9.73 -6.04
C THR A 59 -7.03 -8.45 -5.22
N THR A 60 -7.84 -7.50 -5.68
CA THR A 60 -8.07 -6.23 -4.98
C THR A 60 -9.40 -6.24 -4.22
N ARG A 61 -9.38 -5.77 -2.97
CA ARG A 61 -10.55 -5.62 -2.11
C ARG A 61 -10.52 -4.27 -1.40
N ARG A 62 -11.70 -3.79 -1.02
CA ARG A 62 -11.82 -2.62 -0.15
C ARG A 62 -11.53 -3.06 1.29
N LEU A 63 -10.62 -2.35 1.95
CA LEU A 63 -10.37 -2.43 3.39
C LEU A 63 -10.89 -1.13 4.00
N ASP A 64 -11.86 -1.23 4.90
CA ASP A 64 -12.30 -0.10 5.71
C ASP A 64 -11.29 0.10 6.85
N LEU A 65 -10.87 1.34 7.05
CA LEU A 65 -10.00 1.79 8.14
C LEU A 65 -10.85 2.62 9.11
N ASP A 66 -10.27 2.93 10.27
CA ASP A 66 -10.91 3.83 11.22
C ASP A 66 -11.16 5.23 10.63
N ASN A 67 -12.11 5.96 11.21
CA ASN A 67 -12.52 7.31 10.77
C ASN A 67 -13.17 7.38 9.38
N SER A 68 -13.91 6.34 8.97
CA SER A 68 -14.63 6.28 7.68
C SER A 68 -13.73 6.37 6.43
N GLN A 69 -12.42 6.17 6.61
CA GLN A 69 -11.47 6.03 5.51
C GLN A 69 -11.52 4.60 4.97
N HIS A 70 -11.17 4.43 3.69
CA HIS A 70 -11.02 3.11 3.10
C HIS A 70 -9.89 3.13 2.08
N VAL A 71 -9.29 1.96 1.89
CA VAL A 71 -8.19 1.75 0.96
C VAL A 71 -8.47 0.54 0.08
N LEU A 72 -7.80 0.48 -1.06
CA LEU A 72 -7.80 -0.72 -1.90
C LEU A 72 -6.59 -1.58 -1.54
N LEU A 73 -6.85 -2.74 -0.94
CA LEU A 73 -5.83 -3.72 -0.57
C LEU A 73 -5.74 -4.78 -1.68
N THR A 74 -4.54 -4.97 -2.22
CA THR A 74 -4.27 -5.90 -3.33
C THR A 74 -3.34 -7.03 -2.88
N ASP A 75 -3.82 -8.28 -2.98
CA ASP A 75 -2.96 -9.46 -2.92
C ASP A 75 -2.24 -9.64 -4.27
N THR A 76 -0.92 -9.77 -4.23
CA THR A 76 -0.07 -9.88 -5.43
C THR A 76 0.45 -11.30 -5.61
N VAL A 77 0.99 -11.60 -6.80
CA VAL A 77 1.64 -12.88 -7.06
C VAL A 77 2.79 -13.12 -6.08
N GLY A 78 2.88 -14.33 -5.53
CA GLY A 78 3.97 -14.68 -4.61
C GLY A 78 5.31 -14.82 -5.32
N PHE A 79 6.35 -14.25 -4.73
CA PHE A 79 7.71 -14.42 -5.23
C PHE A 79 8.27 -15.81 -4.93
N VAL A 80 9.15 -16.30 -5.80
CA VAL A 80 9.90 -17.54 -5.62
C VAL A 80 11.38 -17.31 -5.85
N ARG A 81 12.23 -18.12 -5.22
CA ARG A 81 13.69 -18.08 -5.37
C ARG A 81 14.03 -18.40 -6.81
N ARG A 82 14.87 -17.55 -7.43
CA ARG A 82 15.23 -17.62 -8.86
C ARG A 82 13.98 -17.63 -9.74
N LEU A 83 13.17 -16.56 -9.68
CA LEU A 83 12.23 -16.28 -10.75
C LEU A 83 13.03 -16.29 -12.07
N PRO A 84 12.69 -17.17 -13.03
CA PRO A 84 13.31 -17.10 -14.35
C PRO A 84 13.10 -15.68 -14.90
N HIS A 85 14.12 -15.05 -15.47
CA HIS A 85 14.00 -13.68 -16.01
C HIS A 85 12.79 -13.52 -16.95
N ARG A 86 12.44 -14.59 -17.71
CA ARG A 86 11.24 -14.65 -18.56
C ARG A 86 9.91 -14.57 -17.80
N LEU A 87 9.84 -15.08 -16.58
CA LEU A 87 8.67 -15.00 -15.71
C LEU A 87 8.54 -13.62 -15.06
N VAL A 88 9.65 -12.94 -14.76
CA VAL A 88 9.60 -11.52 -14.34
C VAL A 88 8.92 -10.68 -15.42
N ASP A 89 9.27 -10.88 -16.69
CA ASP A 89 8.63 -10.18 -17.82
C ASP A 89 7.14 -10.54 -17.97
N ALA A 90 6.77 -11.81 -17.76
CA ALA A 90 5.37 -12.24 -17.80
C ALA A 90 4.54 -11.70 -16.62
N PHE A 91 5.17 -11.49 -15.46
CA PHE A 91 4.52 -10.95 -14.27
C PHE A 91 4.66 -9.43 -14.12
N LYS A 92 5.40 -8.74 -14.99
CA LYS A 92 5.50 -7.26 -14.94
C LYS A 92 4.13 -6.59 -14.96
N ALA A 93 3.19 -7.13 -15.74
CA ALA A 93 1.82 -6.63 -15.79
C ALA A 93 1.04 -6.91 -14.49
N THR A 94 1.26 -8.05 -13.84
CA THR A 94 0.59 -8.41 -12.57
C THR A 94 1.25 -7.80 -11.34
N LEU A 95 2.51 -7.38 -11.45
CA LEU A 95 3.29 -6.66 -10.45
C LEU A 95 3.18 -5.14 -10.57
N GLU A 96 2.48 -4.66 -11.60
CA GLU A 96 2.26 -3.23 -11.82
C GLU A 96 1.56 -2.57 -10.63
N GLU A 97 0.62 -3.27 -9.98
CA GLU A 97 -0.08 -2.77 -8.78
C GLU A 97 0.90 -2.48 -7.64
N ALA A 98 1.93 -3.31 -7.45
CA ALA A 98 2.98 -3.06 -6.44
C ALA A 98 3.81 -1.81 -6.79
N VAL A 99 4.11 -1.60 -8.07
CA VAL A 99 4.88 -0.44 -8.54
C VAL A 99 4.12 0.86 -8.30
N VAL A 100 2.80 0.88 -8.55
CA VAL A 100 1.98 2.09 -8.41
C VAL A 100 1.35 2.25 -7.02
N ALA A 101 1.51 1.30 -6.10
CA ALA A 101 0.96 1.38 -4.75
C ALA A 101 1.42 2.61 -3.95
N ASP A 102 0.56 3.12 -3.08
CA ASP A 102 0.88 4.18 -2.12
C ASP A 102 1.61 3.64 -0.88
N LEU A 103 1.38 2.35 -0.57
CA LEU A 103 2.07 1.60 0.49
C LEU A 103 2.26 0.14 0.08
N LEU A 104 3.43 -0.42 0.38
CA LEU A 104 3.70 -1.85 0.32
C LEU A 104 3.65 -2.47 1.71
N ILE A 105 3.00 -3.62 1.83
CA ILE A 105 3.13 -4.51 2.98
C ILE A 105 4.06 -5.65 2.56
N HIS A 106 5.29 -5.67 3.06
CA HIS A 106 6.20 -6.77 2.82
C HIS A 106 5.97 -7.85 3.89
N LEU A 107 5.16 -8.84 3.53
CA LEU A 107 4.76 -9.95 4.39
C LEU A 107 5.79 -11.07 4.35
N ILE A 108 6.25 -11.51 5.53
CA ILE A 108 7.28 -12.54 5.71
C ILE A 108 6.74 -13.61 6.65
N ASP A 109 6.79 -14.87 6.23
CA ASP A 109 6.52 -16.00 7.12
C ASP A 109 7.73 -16.24 8.02
N VAL A 110 7.62 -15.87 9.29
CA VAL A 110 8.70 -15.98 10.28
C VAL A 110 8.85 -17.41 10.81
N SER A 111 7.85 -18.28 10.63
CA SER A 111 7.93 -19.69 11.04
C SER A 111 8.85 -20.51 10.11
N ASN A 112 9.13 -19.99 8.91
CA ASN A 112 9.99 -20.65 7.93
C ASN A 112 11.48 -20.44 8.27
N PRO A 113 12.32 -21.49 8.41
CA PRO A 113 13.74 -21.33 8.70
C PRO A 113 14.56 -20.54 7.65
N GLU A 114 14.04 -20.37 6.43
CA GLU A 114 14.66 -19.59 5.36
C GLU A 114 14.07 -18.16 5.23
N PHE A 115 13.34 -17.66 6.24
CA PHE A 115 12.64 -16.38 6.13
C PHE A 115 13.55 -15.19 5.80
N GLU A 116 14.78 -15.14 6.29
CA GLU A 116 15.74 -14.09 5.93
C GLU A 116 16.10 -14.13 4.43
N SER A 117 16.24 -15.32 3.86
CA SER A 117 16.48 -15.51 2.42
C SER A 117 15.26 -15.09 1.59
N HIS A 118 14.05 -15.37 2.08
CA HIS A 118 12.79 -14.92 1.44
C HIS A 118 12.61 -13.41 1.48
N PHE A 119 12.99 -12.77 2.59
CA PHE A 119 13.04 -11.32 2.74
C PHE A 119 13.96 -10.69 1.68
N GLU A 120 15.21 -11.16 1.60
CA GLU A 120 16.19 -10.65 0.64
C GLU A 120 15.78 -10.91 -0.82
N THR A 121 15.17 -12.06 -1.10
CA THR A 121 14.66 -12.38 -2.44
C THR A 121 13.56 -11.41 -2.85
N THR A 122 12.61 -11.14 -1.96
CA THR A 122 11.52 -10.19 -2.22
C THR A 122 12.06 -8.79 -2.48
N LYS A 123 12.99 -8.33 -1.64
CA LYS A 123 13.61 -7.01 -1.77
C LYS A 123 14.31 -6.82 -3.13
N LYS A 124 15.04 -7.84 -3.60
CA LYS A 124 15.68 -7.82 -4.93
C LYS A 124 14.66 -7.71 -6.05
N VAL A 125 13.57 -8.47 -5.99
CA VAL A 125 12.51 -8.40 -7.02
C VAL A 125 11.84 -7.02 -7.02
N LEU A 126 11.56 -6.43 -5.85
CA LEU A 126 11.02 -5.08 -5.75
C LEU A 126 11.94 -4.03 -6.39
N GLN A 127 13.27 -4.18 -6.24
CA GLN A 127 14.26 -3.33 -6.90
C GLN A 127 14.24 -3.50 -8.43
N GLU A 128 14.20 -4.75 -8.92
CA GLU A 128 14.17 -5.05 -10.36
C GLU A 128 12.95 -4.46 -11.07
N ILE A 129 11.79 -4.43 -10.40
CA ILE A 129 10.55 -3.84 -10.94
C ILE A 129 10.40 -2.34 -10.61
N GLY A 130 11.31 -1.76 -9.83
CA GLY A 130 11.29 -0.34 -9.44
C GLY A 130 10.24 0.03 -8.39
N ALA A 131 9.75 -0.94 -7.61
CA ALA A 131 8.81 -0.75 -6.50
C ALA A 131 9.52 -0.50 -5.15
N ASP A 132 10.85 -0.66 -5.08
CA ASP A 132 11.69 -0.44 -3.89
C ASP A 132 11.66 1.00 -3.35
N LYS A 133 11.18 1.94 -4.15
CA LYS A 133 11.02 3.36 -3.79
C LYS A 133 9.71 3.65 -3.06
N ASN A 134 8.79 2.69 -3.03
CA ASN A 134 7.51 2.88 -2.37
C ASN A 134 7.67 2.74 -0.86
N PRO A 135 6.92 3.52 -0.06
CA PRO A 135 6.83 3.28 1.38
C PRO A 135 6.52 1.81 1.64
N THR A 136 7.30 1.17 2.51
CA THR A 136 7.18 -0.26 2.77
C THR A 136 7.08 -0.51 4.27
N LEU A 137 6.04 -1.22 4.69
CA LEU A 137 5.86 -1.72 6.03
C LEU A 137 6.27 -3.20 6.07
N ILE A 138 7.25 -3.53 6.91
CA ILE A 138 7.70 -4.91 7.11
C ILE A 138 6.76 -5.58 8.11
N VAL A 139 6.21 -6.74 7.74
CA VAL A 139 5.27 -7.48 8.57
C VAL A 139 5.68 -8.95 8.65
N PHE A 140 6.08 -9.40 9.84
CA PHE A 140 6.32 -10.79 10.17
C PHE A 140 5.00 -11.46 10.52
N ASN A 141 4.59 -12.43 9.71
CA ASN A 141 3.37 -13.20 9.83
C ASN A 141 3.65 -14.61 10.34
N LYS A 142 2.61 -15.28 10.83
CA LYS A 142 2.63 -16.63 11.41
C LYS A 142 3.37 -16.71 12.75
N VAL A 143 3.27 -15.65 13.56
CA VAL A 143 3.89 -15.60 14.90
C VAL A 143 3.29 -16.63 15.86
N ASP A 144 2.06 -17.07 15.59
CA ASP A 144 1.37 -18.16 16.30
C ASP A 144 2.09 -19.51 16.18
N LEU A 145 2.91 -19.70 15.15
CA LEU A 145 3.71 -20.91 14.95
C LEU A 145 5.10 -20.82 15.56
N LEU A 146 5.50 -19.67 16.12
CA LEU A 146 6.80 -19.51 16.75
C LEU A 146 6.81 -20.10 18.15
N VAL A 147 7.72 -21.05 18.36
CA VAL A 147 7.97 -21.66 19.68
C VAL A 147 9.05 -20.89 20.46
N ASN A 148 9.95 -20.17 19.77
CA ASN A 148 11.04 -19.43 20.39
C ASN A 148 10.82 -17.91 20.32
N ALA A 149 10.53 -17.30 21.47
CA ALA A 149 10.34 -15.85 21.60
C ALA A 149 11.59 -15.02 21.29
N GLU A 150 12.80 -15.57 21.45
CA GLU A 150 14.06 -14.85 21.19
C GLU A 150 14.18 -14.40 19.73
N ILE A 151 13.55 -15.12 18.79
CA ILE A 151 13.53 -14.75 17.37
C ILE A 151 12.80 -13.41 17.19
N ILE A 152 11.67 -13.22 17.87
CA ILE A 152 10.88 -11.98 17.79
C ILE A 152 11.68 -10.82 18.36
N ASP A 153 12.31 -11.00 19.53
CA ASP A 153 13.08 -9.94 20.18
C ASP A 153 14.28 -9.51 19.32
N ARG A 154 14.99 -10.46 18.73
CA ARG A 154 16.06 -10.18 17.77
C ARG A 154 15.54 -9.39 16.57
N LEU A 155 14.39 -9.78 16.01
CA LEU A 155 13.82 -9.10 14.84
C LEU A 155 13.32 -7.69 15.16
N ARG A 156 12.79 -7.44 16.37
CA ARG A 156 12.43 -6.10 16.83
C ARG A 156 13.62 -5.16 16.87
N ILE A 157 14.79 -5.65 17.28
CA ILE A 157 16.03 -4.85 17.30
C ILE A 157 16.50 -4.55 15.88
N LEU A 158 16.41 -5.52 14.97
CA LEU A 158 16.86 -5.36 13.59
C LEU A 158 15.89 -4.54 12.72
N HIS A 159 14.61 -4.55 13.06
CA HIS A 159 13.53 -3.91 12.33
C HIS A 159 12.58 -3.19 13.31
N GLU A 160 13.02 -2.03 13.79
CA GLU A 160 12.33 -1.25 14.82
C GLU A 160 10.87 -0.91 14.47
N ASP A 161 10.58 -0.68 13.18
CA ASP A 161 9.25 -0.36 12.66
C ASP A 161 8.44 -1.58 12.18
N ALA A 162 8.94 -2.81 12.37
CA ALA A 162 8.25 -4.00 11.87
C ALA A 162 7.09 -4.43 12.78
N LEU A 163 6.05 -4.99 12.15
CA LEU A 163 4.93 -5.60 12.85
C LEU A 163 5.02 -7.11 12.89
N PHE A 164 4.41 -7.66 13.93
CA PHE A 164 4.36 -9.09 14.22
C PHE A 164 2.89 -9.46 14.33
N ILE A 165 2.43 -10.32 13.43
CA ILE A 165 1.02 -10.67 13.28
C ILE A 165 0.82 -12.17 13.09
N SER A 166 -0.41 -12.60 13.29
CA SER A 166 -0.92 -13.84 12.74
C SER A 166 -2.18 -13.54 11.93
N ALA A 167 -2.09 -13.73 10.61
CA ALA A 167 -3.26 -13.64 9.75
C ALA A 167 -4.29 -14.76 10.03
N GLU A 168 -3.87 -15.86 10.66
CA GLU A 168 -4.74 -16.99 11.02
C GLU A 168 -5.49 -16.73 12.33
N SER A 169 -4.78 -16.32 13.39
CA SER A 169 -5.41 -16.08 14.71
C SER A 169 -6.03 -14.68 14.84
N GLY A 170 -5.62 -13.74 13.98
CA GLY A 170 -6.01 -12.33 14.04
C GLY A 170 -5.11 -11.46 14.92
N GLU A 171 -4.10 -12.05 15.57
CA GLU A 171 -3.14 -11.30 16.40
C GLU A 171 -2.45 -10.20 15.58
N GLY A 172 -2.42 -8.98 16.12
CA GLY A 172 -1.73 -7.82 15.54
C GLY A 172 -2.40 -7.18 14.32
N LEU A 173 -3.57 -7.68 13.87
CA LEU A 173 -4.25 -7.12 12.69
C LEU A 173 -4.84 -5.73 12.91
N GLU A 174 -5.33 -5.41 14.12
CA GLU A 174 -5.83 -4.07 14.42
C GLU A 174 -4.69 -3.04 14.41
N SER A 175 -3.56 -3.32 15.07
CA SER A 175 -2.36 -2.47 15.00
C SER A 175 -1.83 -2.30 13.57
N LEU A 176 -1.95 -3.34 12.73
CA LEU A 176 -1.63 -3.22 11.30
C LEU A 176 -2.54 -2.23 10.58
N LYS A 177 -3.86 -2.24 10.83
CA LYS A 177 -4.80 -1.26 10.24
C LYS A 177 -4.48 0.15 10.69
N GLU A 178 -4.22 0.36 11.98
CA GLU A 178 -3.83 1.65 12.55
C GLU A 178 -2.58 2.21 11.85
N ILE A 179 -1.52 1.39 11.73
CA ILE A 179 -0.27 1.83 11.12
C ILE A 179 -0.42 2.05 9.60
N ILE A 180 -1.24 1.27 8.90
CA ILE A 180 -1.58 1.54 7.50
C ILE A 180 -2.24 2.92 7.39
N SER A 181 -3.22 3.21 8.25
CA SER A 181 -3.88 4.52 8.30
C SER A 181 -2.88 5.64 8.55
N ASP A 182 -2.02 5.52 9.56
CA ASP A 182 -1.02 6.54 9.90
C ASP A 182 -0.01 6.78 8.78
N ARG A 183 0.51 5.70 8.15
CA ARG A 183 1.48 5.80 7.06
C ARG A 183 0.87 6.45 5.81
N LEU A 184 -0.41 6.23 5.54
CA LEU A 184 -1.12 6.88 4.44
C LEU A 184 -1.45 8.35 4.77
N ASN A 185 -1.88 8.62 6.01
CA ASN A 185 -2.17 9.98 6.48
C ASN A 185 -0.92 10.86 6.55
N ALA A 186 0.25 10.31 6.90
CA ALA A 186 1.53 11.02 6.90
C ALA A 186 1.95 11.51 5.50
N GLN A 187 1.40 10.92 4.44
CA GLN A 187 1.61 11.36 3.05
C GLN A 187 0.65 12.48 2.63
N LEU A 188 -0.34 12.82 3.46
CA LEU A 188 -1.27 13.90 3.21
C LEU A 188 -0.70 15.24 3.68
N ARG A 189 -1.03 16.30 2.95
CA ARG A 189 -0.67 17.68 3.28
C ARG A 189 -1.94 18.45 3.63
N SER A 190 -1.89 19.17 4.74
CA SER A 190 -2.92 20.17 5.05
C SER A 190 -2.86 21.26 3.99
N THR A 191 -3.98 21.45 3.30
CA THR A 191 -4.10 22.41 2.20
C THR A 191 -5.40 23.18 2.34
N LYS A 192 -5.32 24.50 2.17
CA LYS A 192 -6.47 25.39 2.05
C LYS A 192 -6.66 25.76 0.59
N LEU A 193 -7.88 25.60 0.09
CA LEU A 193 -8.23 25.75 -1.31
C LEU A 193 -9.40 26.70 -1.47
N VAL A 194 -9.39 27.52 -2.52
CA VAL A 194 -10.60 28.19 -3.03
C VAL A 194 -10.89 27.62 -4.42
N ILE A 195 -11.96 26.84 -4.53
CA ILE A 195 -12.39 26.24 -5.79
C ILE A 195 -13.49 27.12 -6.39
N PRO A 196 -13.28 27.75 -7.57
CA PRO A 196 -14.31 28.53 -8.24
C PRO A 196 -15.56 27.69 -8.53
N HIS A 197 -16.73 28.33 -8.55
CA HIS A 197 -18.04 27.65 -8.74
C HIS A 197 -18.15 26.88 -10.06
N ASP A 198 -17.36 27.23 -11.08
CA ASP A 198 -17.31 26.53 -12.37
C ASP A 198 -16.43 25.25 -12.35
N ARG A 199 -15.72 24.98 -11.24
CA ARG A 199 -14.84 23.81 -11.06
C ARG A 199 -15.42 22.75 -10.11
N TYR A 200 -16.71 22.46 -10.25
CA TYR A 200 -17.40 21.41 -9.47
C TYR A 200 -16.81 20.00 -9.65
N ASP A 201 -16.11 19.77 -10.77
CA ASP A 201 -15.34 18.54 -11.03
C ASP A 201 -14.28 18.28 -9.95
N ILE A 202 -13.62 19.33 -9.46
CA ILE A 202 -12.61 19.23 -8.41
C ILE A 202 -13.25 18.92 -7.07
N ILE A 203 -14.36 19.58 -6.73
CA ILE A 203 -15.09 19.37 -5.48
C ILE A 203 -15.55 17.92 -5.36
N SER A 204 -16.16 17.38 -6.42
CA SER A 204 -16.60 15.98 -6.48
C SER A 204 -15.44 14.99 -6.28
N LYS A 205 -14.28 15.29 -6.87
CA LYS A 205 -13.06 14.46 -6.71
C LYS A 205 -12.54 14.50 -5.27
N LEU A 206 -12.56 15.66 -4.61
CA LEU A 206 -12.14 15.81 -3.23
C LEU A 206 -13.06 15.05 -2.26
N HIS A 207 -14.38 15.07 -2.46
CA HIS A 207 -15.32 14.26 -1.67
C HIS A 207 -15.03 12.74 -1.80
N THR A 208 -14.67 12.29 -3.00
CA THR A 208 -14.35 10.86 -3.23
C THR A 208 -13.06 10.42 -2.53
N SER A 209 -12.14 11.36 -2.28
CA SER A 209 -10.85 11.09 -1.61
C SER A 209 -10.92 11.08 -0.07
N GLY A 210 -12.03 11.53 0.53
CA GLY A 210 -12.25 11.48 1.98
C GLY A 210 -11.40 12.44 2.83
N GLY A 211 -10.71 13.42 2.23
CA GLY A 211 -9.77 14.31 2.92
C GLY A 211 -10.32 15.65 3.42
N ILE A 212 -11.58 15.98 3.12
CA ILE A 212 -12.18 17.29 3.47
C ILE A 212 -12.48 17.34 4.97
N ARG A 213 -11.95 18.35 5.65
CA ARG A 213 -12.22 18.61 7.09
C ARG A 213 -13.25 19.72 7.28
N HIS A 214 -13.16 20.77 6.46
CA HIS A 214 -14.06 21.91 6.51
C HIS A 214 -14.34 22.40 5.10
N GLN A 215 -15.59 22.82 4.86
CA GLN A 215 -16.05 23.34 3.58
C GLN A 215 -17.06 24.46 3.81
N THR A 216 -16.82 25.61 3.18
CA THR A 216 -17.74 26.75 3.16
C THR A 216 -17.92 27.28 1.75
N THR A 217 -19.12 27.74 1.43
CA THR A 217 -19.44 28.34 0.14
C THR A 217 -19.48 29.85 0.32
N GLU A 218 -18.67 30.57 -0.46
CA GLU A 218 -18.57 32.03 -0.46
C GLU A 218 -18.73 32.58 -1.88
N ASP A 219 -18.70 33.91 -2.02
CA ASP A 219 -18.93 34.60 -3.30
C ASP A 219 -17.83 34.29 -4.34
N ASP A 220 -16.59 34.12 -3.90
CA ASP A 220 -15.42 33.83 -4.75
C ASP A 220 -15.22 32.34 -5.05
N GLY A 221 -15.94 31.45 -4.36
CA GLY A 221 -15.92 30.02 -4.60
C GLY A 221 -16.25 29.18 -3.38
N VAL A 222 -15.88 27.90 -3.46
CA VAL A 222 -15.98 26.95 -2.36
C VAL A 222 -14.62 26.85 -1.67
N HIS A 223 -14.58 27.29 -0.42
CA HIS A 223 -13.41 27.23 0.45
C HIS A 223 -13.35 25.85 1.09
N ILE A 224 -12.21 25.18 0.93
CA ILE A 224 -12.01 23.82 1.44
C ILE A 224 -10.70 23.78 2.23
N GLU A 225 -10.79 23.27 3.46
CA GLU A 225 -9.63 22.87 4.25
C GLU A 225 -9.65 21.35 4.42
N GLY A 226 -8.52 20.71 4.10
CA GLY A 226 -8.43 19.26 4.18
C GLY A 226 -7.01 18.73 4.14
N LEU A 227 -6.90 17.42 4.32
CA LEU A 227 -5.66 16.67 4.14
C LEU A 227 -5.71 15.96 2.79
N PHE A 228 -4.83 16.37 1.87
CA PHE A 228 -4.80 15.81 0.51
C PHE A 228 -3.43 15.24 0.17
N SER A 229 -3.41 14.15 -0.58
CA SER A 229 -2.19 13.46 -0.96
C SER A 229 -1.31 14.29 -1.90
N GLU A 230 0.00 14.05 -1.87
CA GLU A 230 0.95 14.70 -2.79
C GLU A 230 0.67 14.39 -4.27
N SER A 231 -0.09 13.32 -4.56
CA SER A 231 -0.53 13.02 -5.91
C SER A 231 -1.52 14.08 -6.39
N LEU A 232 -2.51 14.48 -5.58
CA LEU A 232 -3.51 15.48 -5.93
C LEU A 232 -2.94 16.90 -6.04
N GLN A 233 -1.81 17.19 -5.39
CA GLN A 233 -1.19 18.52 -5.39
C GLN A 233 -1.06 19.11 -6.80
N GLY A 234 -0.66 18.34 -7.82
CA GLY A 234 -0.52 18.86 -9.17
C GLY A 234 -1.81 19.42 -9.79
N ILE A 235 -2.98 18.91 -9.39
CA ILE A 235 -4.29 19.43 -9.83
C ILE A 235 -4.77 20.55 -8.90
N LEU A 236 -4.39 20.49 -7.62
CA LEU A 236 -4.81 21.44 -6.60
C LEU A 236 -4.00 22.74 -6.59
N THR A 237 -2.75 22.74 -7.07
CA THR A 237 -1.85 23.91 -7.08
C THR A 237 -2.51 25.22 -7.51
N PRO A 238 -3.33 25.28 -8.59
CA PRO A 238 -3.95 26.54 -9.02
C PRO A 238 -4.95 27.14 -8.02
N PHE A 239 -5.42 26.34 -7.08
CA PHE A 239 -6.48 26.70 -6.13
C PHE A 239 -5.97 26.86 -4.70
N ILE A 240 -4.68 26.58 -4.45
CA ILE A 240 -4.10 26.70 -3.12
C ILE A 240 -4.11 28.17 -2.71
N MET A 241 -4.72 28.44 -1.55
CA MET A 241 -4.60 29.75 -0.92
C MET A 241 -3.16 29.93 -0.46
N ASN A 242 -2.46 30.90 -1.04
CA ASN A 242 -1.18 31.32 -0.50
C ASN A 242 -1.46 32.06 0.82
N ALA A 243 -0.85 31.57 1.90
CA ALA A 243 -0.86 32.25 3.20
C ALA A 243 -0.07 33.56 3.13
#